data_AF-A0A3M1E347-F1
#
_entry.id   AF-A0A3M1E347-F1
#
_cell.length_a   1.000
_cell.length_b   1.000
_cell.length_c   1.000
_cell.angle_alpha   90.00
_cell.angle_beta   90.00
_cell.angle_gamma   90.00
#
_symmetry.space_group_name_H-M   'P 1'
#
loop_
_entity.id
_entity.type
_entity.pdbx_description
1 polymer ?
#
loop_
_entity_poly.entity_id
_entity_poly.type
_entity_poly.pdbx_seq_one_letter_code
_entity_poly.pdbx_strand_id
1 'polypeptide(L)' 'MLNVRGWEWIIILVIVILLFGVGRLGKIGAELGKGIRNFREALSGKDVGEGEERETKAS' A
#
# COMPACT_ATOMS: atom_id res chain seq x y z
N MET A 1 26.38 -17.64 15.93
CA MET A 1 25.09 -18.24 16.35
C MET A 1 23.99 -17.24 15.98
N LEU A 2 22.95 -17.71 15.29
CA LEU A 2 22.10 -16.91 14.39
C LEU A 2 21.39 -15.74 15.07
N ASN A 3 21.57 -14.54 14.52
CA ASN A 3 20.95 -13.29 14.97
C ASN A 3 19.45 -13.29 14.64
N VAL A 4 18.63 -13.81 15.56
CA VAL A 4 17.16 -13.90 15.41
C VAL A 4 16.43 -12.56 15.47
N ARG A 5 17.07 -11.47 15.96
CA ARG A 5 16.48 -10.17 16.32
C ARG A 5 15.62 -9.44 15.27
N GLY A 6 15.61 -9.89 14.01
CA GLY A 6 14.83 -9.30 12.93
C GLY A 6 13.71 -10.21 12.41
N TRP A 7 13.76 -11.51 12.70
CA TRP A 7 12.80 -12.47 12.15
C TRP A 7 11.48 -12.45 12.94
N GLU A 8 11.49 -11.99 14.20
CA GLU A 8 10.25 -11.84 14.97
C GLU A 8 9.29 -10.84 14.30
N TRP A 9 9.81 -9.75 13.72
CA TRP A 9 9.01 -8.75 13.02
C TRP A 9 8.28 -9.33 11.81
N ILE A 10 8.94 -10.22 11.05
CA ILE A 10 8.33 -10.90 9.90
C ILE A 10 7.20 -11.83 10.36
N ILE A 11 7.40 -12.59 11.44
CA ILE A 11 6.37 -13.49 11.99
C ILE A 11 5.14 -12.69 12.45
N ILE A 12 5.33 -11.58 13.15
CA ILE A 12 4.24 -10.71 13.59
C ILE A 12 3.49 -10.14 12.39
N LEU A 13 4.21 -9.69 11.36
CA LEU A 13 3.60 -9.16 10.13
C LEU A 13 2.72 -10.23 9.43
N VAL A 14 3.20 -11.47 9.36
CA VAL A 14 2.44 -12.59 8.79
C VAL A 14 1.16 -12.84 9.59
N ILE A 15 1.23 -12.86 10.92
CA ILE A 15 0.05 -13.05 11.78
C ILE A 15 -0.97 -11.93 11.56
N VAL A 16 -0.53 -10.67 11.50
CA VAL A 16 -1.40 -9.52 11.21
C VAL A 16 -2.08 -9.69 9.85
N ILE A 17 -1.33 -10.07 8.82
CA ILE A 17 -1.90 -10.31 7.49
C ILE A 17 -2.92 -11.45 7.50
N LEU A 18 -2.71 -12.51 8.28
CA LEU A 18 -3.66 -13.61 8.40
C LEU A 18 -4.94 -13.21 9.15
N LEU A 19 -4.83 -12.40 10.21
CA LEU A 19 -5.99 -11.93 10.99
C LEU A 19 -6.85 -10.92 10.22
N PHE A 20 -6.21 -9.97 9.56
CA PHE A 20 -6.91 -8.92 8.80
C PHE A 20 -7.24 -9.34 7.37
N GLY A 21 -6.49 -10.29 6.81
CA GLY A 21 -6.57 -10.73 5.42
C GLY A 21 -5.89 -9.76 4.45
N VAL A 22 -5.26 -10.32 3.40
CA VAL A 22 -4.58 -9.54 2.34
C VAL A 22 -5.51 -8.56 1.62
N GLY A 23 -6.80 -8.89 1.48
CA GLY A 23 -7.78 -8.06 0.78
C GLY A 23 -8.17 -6.79 1.54
N ARG A 24 -8.26 -6.82 2.88
CA ARG A 24 -8.58 -5.62 3.68
C ARG A 24 -7.37 -4.70 3.77
N LEU A 25 -6.18 -5.28 4.02
CA LEU A 25 -4.94 -4.53 4.11
C LEU A 25 -4.59 -3.84 2.77
N GLY A 26 -4.82 -4.53 1.64
CA GLY A 26 -4.63 -3.96 0.30
C GLY A 26 -5.59 -2.82 -0.03
N LYS A 27 -6.88 -2.93 0.34
CA LYS A 27 -7.87 -1.86 0.14
C LYS A 27 -7.50 -0.59 0.91
N ILE A 28 -7.20 -0.73 2.20
CA ILE A 28 -6.79 0.39 3.06
C ILE A 28 -5.47 0.99 2.55
N GLY A 29 -4.50 0.15 2.17
CA GLY A 29 -3.24 0.61 1.60
C GLY A 29 -3.42 1.37 0.29
N ALA A 30 -4.35 0.95 -0.59
CA ALA A 30 -4.64 1.65 -1.84
C ALA A 30 -5.29 3.02 -1.61
N GLU A 31 -6.21 3.14 -0.65
CA GLU A 31 -6.85 4.41 -0.29
C GLU A 31 -5.85 5.37 0.37
N LEU A 32 -5.06 4.88 1.32
CA LEU A 32 -4.00 5.66 1.95
C LEU A 32 -2.92 6.07 0.94
N GLY A 33 -2.55 5.17 0.03
CA GLY A 33 -1.55 5.43 -1.01
C GLY A 33 -1.97 6.55 -1.95
N LYS A 34 -3.25 6.58 -2.37
CA LYS A 34 -3.82 7.69 -3.16
C LYS A 34 -3.77 9.01 -2.38
N GLY A 35 -4.16 9.00 -1.10
CA GLY A 35 -4.11 10.19 -0.24
C GLY A 35 -2.69 10.73 -0.06
N ILE A 36 -1.72 9.86 0.22
CA ILE A 36 -0.30 10.22 0.36
C ILE A 36 0.28 10.74 -0.96
N ARG A 37 -0.08 10.12 -2.09
CA ARG A 37 0.34 10.57 -3.42
C ARG A 37 -0.15 11.99 -3.70
N ASN A 38 -1.44 12.24 -3.51
CA ASN A 38 -2.03 13.57 -3.70
C ASN A 38 -1.41 14.61 -2.75
N PHE A 39 -1.14 14.21 -1.50
CA PHE A 39 -0.47 15.08 -0.52
C PHE A 39 0.97 15.42 -0.94
N ARG A 40 1.72 14.43 -1.45
CA ARG A 40 3.08 14.65 -1.97
C ARG A 40 3.09 15.54 -3.21
N GLU A 41 2.12 15.36 -4.10
CA GLU A 41 1.96 16.16 -5.33
C GLU A 41 1.64 17.63 -4.98
N ALA A 42 0.72 17.86 -4.05
CA ALA A 42 0.39 19.20 -3.54
C ALA A 42 1.60 19.90 -2.89
N LEU A 43 2.40 19.18 -2.10
CA LEU A 43 3.63 19.72 -1.50
C LEU A 43 4.75 19.97 -2.52
N SER A 44 4.78 19.23 -3.63
CA SER A 44 5.83 19.35 -4.64
C SER A 44 5.53 20.43 -5.68
N GLY A 45 4.37 21.10 -5.61
CA GLY A 45 3.96 22.16 -6.53
C GLY A 45 3.91 21.72 -7.99
N LYS A 46 3.83 20.41 -8.23
CA LYS A 46 3.86 19.80 -9.56
C LYS A 46 2.41 19.48 -9.95
N ASP A 47 1.73 20.45 -10.51
CA ASP A 47 0.43 20.25 -11.19
C ASP A 47 0.66 19.46 -12.48
N VAL A 48 0.85 18.14 -12.39
CA VAL A 48 0.74 17.24 -13.55
C VAL A 48 0.13 15.93 -13.08
N GLY A 49 -1.11 15.72 -13.51
CA GLY A 49 -1.78 14.44 -13.42
C GLY A 49 -1.07 13.36 -14.23
N GLU A 50 -1.18 12.12 -13.75
CA GLU A 50 -1.08 10.91 -14.56
C GLU A 50 -1.62 9.75 -13.74
N GLY A 51 -2.76 9.23 -14.18
CA GLY A 51 -3.46 8.11 -13.59
C GLY A 51 -4.79 7.87 -14.28
N GLU A 52 -4.75 7.83 -15.62
CA GLU A 52 -5.81 7.27 -16.46
C GLU A 52 -6.22 5.90 -15.92
N GLU A 53 -7.54 5.73 -15.77
CA GLU A 53 -8.29 4.82 -16.62
C GLU A 53 -7.46 3.70 -17.28
N ARG A 54 -7.37 2.56 -16.59
CA ARG A 54 -7.48 1.26 -17.26
C ARG A 54 -8.93 0.83 -17.06
N GLU A 55 -9.77 1.08 -18.05
CA GLU A 55 -10.12 0.04 -19.00
C GLU A 55 -10.57 -1.24 -18.29
N THR A 56 -11.70 -1.14 -17.59
CA THR A 56 -12.70 -2.22 -17.66
C THR A 56 -13.52 -1.94 -18.92
N LYS A 57 -12.91 -2.12 -20.10
CA LYS A 57 -13.65 -2.22 -21.37
C LYS A 57 -13.17 -3.44 -22.14
N ALA A 58 -13.58 -4.61 -21.67
CA ALA A 58 -13.87 -5.80 -22.46
C ALA A 58 -15.04 -6.46 -21.72
N SER A 59 -16.27 -6.25 -22.22
CA SER A 59 -17.04 -7.26 -22.95
C SER A 59 -17.68 -8.30 -22.04
#